data_AF-A0A1H8WSE6-F1
#
_entry.id   AF-A0A1H8WSE6-F1
#
_cell.length_a   1.000
_cell.length_b   1.000
_cell.length_c   1.000
_cell.angle_alpha   90.00
_cell.angle_beta   90.00
_cell.angle_gamma   90.00
#
_symmetry.space_group_name_H-M   'P 1'
#
loop_
_entity.id
_entity.type
_entity.pdbx_description
1 polymer ?
#
loop_
_entity_poly.entity_id
_entity_poly.type
_entity_poly.pdbx_seq_one_letter_code
_entity_poly.pdbx_strand_id
1 'polypeptide(L)'
;MGALPHDLFMDVVKLLLGTAAFVLIGWFGARDRRIGGVLLTFPLLNGIAMLTGVDPLAIAHIVFPIVVWNSGVFLLTMYRYEVLPPLRYLAPICNGSSSNAVIIARVAVWTAIWVTGAYLLMKYHGKSSSAPLLFGVQLVLAAAYIWQFWRKPEPAASPTFSDMWLHGTGLIRVILFVLVLCSLLAIPRLTDNPDWLGLASTMPLPGMFALALLSVTQQKKEVLLSLGDTVLLGPLLVIPFNYFLAHAMLALRAHSAGLAIEMATVIAFWSAAAALVFVVLPVFVRWRDRRLRAAKP
;
A
#
# COMPACT_ATOMS: atom_id res chain seq x y z
N MET A 1 -35.92 -2.11 10.54
CA MET A 1 -34.86 -1.73 11.51
C MET A 1 -34.66 -2.92 12.45
N GLY A 2 -33.56 -3.65 12.31
CA GLY A 2 -33.32 -4.87 13.10
C GLY A 2 -32.27 -5.80 12.48
N ALA A 3 -31.06 -5.29 12.22
CA ALA A 3 -29.89 -6.08 11.82
C ALA A 3 -28.64 -5.41 12.43
N LEU A 4 -28.53 -5.42 13.77
CA LEU A 4 -27.57 -4.58 14.51
C LEU A 4 -26.46 -5.35 15.27
N PRO A 5 -26.65 -6.59 15.80
CA PRO A 5 -25.57 -7.26 16.54
C PRO A 5 -24.54 -7.94 15.64
N HIS A 6 -25.00 -8.64 14.60
CA HIS A 6 -24.15 -9.47 13.76
C HIS A 6 -23.24 -8.64 12.83
N ASP A 7 -23.78 -7.60 12.21
CA ASP A 7 -23.02 -6.76 11.28
C ASP A 7 -21.94 -5.94 11.99
N LEU A 8 -22.24 -5.45 13.20
CA LEU A 8 -21.27 -4.76 14.04
C LEU A 8 -20.16 -5.71 14.50
N PHE A 9 -20.51 -6.92 14.92
CA PHE A 9 -19.54 -7.94 15.29
C PHE A 9 -18.58 -8.24 14.13
N MET A 10 -19.10 -8.40 12.92
CA MET A 10 -18.27 -8.68 11.74
C MET A 10 -17.34 -7.53 11.38
N ASP A 11 -17.79 -6.28 11.52
CA ASP A 11 -16.93 -5.11 11.31
C ASP A 11 -15.78 -5.08 12.32
N VAL A 12 -16.07 -5.36 13.59
CA VAL A 12 -15.05 -5.42 14.65
C VAL A 12 -14.02 -6.51 14.33
N VAL A 13 -14.45 -7.70 13.89
CA VAL A 13 -13.52 -8.78 13.50
C VAL A 13 -12.63 -8.33 12.32
N LYS A 14 -13.20 -7.73 11.28
CA LYS A 14 -12.45 -7.22 10.11
C LYS A 14 -11.48 -6.11 10.51
N LEU A 15 -11.89 -5.22 11.41
CA LEU A 15 -11.07 -4.14 11.94
C LEU A 15 -9.86 -4.68 12.71
N LEU A 16 -10.09 -5.63 13.62
CA LEU A 16 -9.04 -6.27 14.40
C LEU A 16 -8.08 -7.04 13.50
N LEU A 17 -8.61 -7.83 12.56
CA LEU A 17 -7.83 -8.61 11.62
C LEU A 17 -6.95 -7.73 10.73
N GLY A 18 -7.52 -6.71 10.10
CA GLY A 18 -6.78 -5.78 9.24
C GLY A 18 -5.72 -5.00 10.01
N THR A 19 -6.03 -4.55 11.23
CA THR A 19 -5.09 -3.81 12.09
C THR A 19 -3.95 -4.70 12.57
N ALA A 20 -4.24 -5.92 12.99
CA ALA A 20 -3.23 -6.89 13.39
C ALA A 20 -2.27 -7.20 12.22
N ALA A 21 -2.82 -7.44 11.03
CA ALA A 21 -2.02 -7.69 9.84
C ALA A 21 -1.15 -6.48 9.46
N PHE A 22 -1.68 -5.24 9.55
CA PHE A 22 -0.91 -4.01 9.35
C PHE A 22 0.27 -3.89 10.32
N VAL A 23 0.03 -4.09 11.61
CA VAL A 23 1.04 -3.97 12.67
C VAL A 23 2.13 -5.04 12.50
N LEU A 24 1.75 -6.29 12.22
CA LEU A 24 2.69 -7.40 12.05
C LEU A 24 3.54 -7.21 10.78
N ILE A 25 2.90 -6.98 9.64
CA ILE A 25 3.60 -6.83 8.35
C ILE A 25 4.49 -5.58 8.38
N GLY A 26 3.99 -4.47 8.95
CA GLY A 26 4.79 -3.27 9.13
C GLY A 26 6.03 -3.52 9.98
N TRP A 27 5.90 -4.27 11.09
CA TRP A 27 7.04 -4.61 11.94
C TRP A 27 8.08 -5.48 11.25
N PHE A 28 7.65 -6.53 10.56
CA PHE A 28 8.57 -7.35 9.79
C PHE A 28 9.24 -6.53 8.67
N GLY A 29 8.51 -5.61 8.05
CA GLY A 29 8.98 -4.73 7.00
C GLY A 29 9.99 -3.68 7.44
N ALA A 30 9.92 -3.22 8.68
CA ALA A 30 10.83 -2.20 9.22
C ALA A 30 12.28 -2.67 9.33
N ARG A 31 12.53 -3.99 9.24
CA ARG A 31 13.86 -4.59 9.31
C ARG A 31 14.66 -4.45 8.01
N ASP A 32 13.99 -4.22 6.88
CA ASP A 32 14.63 -4.05 5.58
C ASP A 32 13.86 -3.01 4.74
N ARG A 33 14.53 -1.91 4.39
CA ARG A 33 13.92 -0.81 3.62
C ARG A 33 13.44 -1.27 2.24
N ARG A 34 14.08 -2.26 1.62
CA ARG A 34 13.63 -2.83 0.34
C ARG A 34 12.35 -3.63 0.51
N ILE A 35 12.16 -4.26 1.66
CA ILE A 35 10.86 -4.85 1.99
C ILE A 35 9.83 -3.74 2.17
N GLY A 36 10.17 -2.69 2.91
CA GLY A 36 9.32 -1.51 3.10
C GLY A 36 8.80 -0.91 1.78
N GLY A 37 9.64 -0.85 0.73
CA GLY A 37 9.25 -0.36 -0.59
C GLY A 37 8.11 -1.15 -1.21
N VAL A 38 8.17 -2.48 -1.17
CA VAL A 38 7.08 -3.35 -1.66
C VAL A 38 5.83 -3.21 -0.79
N LEU A 39 6.02 -3.10 0.52
CA LEU A 39 4.93 -3.03 1.49
C LEU A 39 4.07 -1.76 1.38
N LEU A 40 4.58 -0.68 0.79
CA LEU A 40 3.81 0.54 0.52
C LEU A 40 2.57 0.31 -0.35
N THR A 41 2.56 -0.76 -1.14
CA THR A 41 1.41 -1.13 -1.98
C THR A 41 0.76 -2.46 -1.55
N PHE A 42 1.14 -3.03 -0.40
CA PHE A 42 0.69 -4.35 0.00
C PHE A 42 -0.86 -4.44 0.09
N PRO A 43 -1.48 -5.53 -0.40
CA PRO A 43 -2.94 -5.58 -0.61
C PRO A 43 -3.74 -5.91 0.66
N LEU A 44 -3.42 -5.25 1.79
CA LEU A 44 -4.16 -5.40 3.05
C LEU A 44 -5.59 -4.91 2.89
N LEU A 45 -5.76 -3.65 2.53
CA LEU A 45 -7.09 -3.04 2.41
C LEU A 45 -7.90 -3.65 1.26
N ASN A 46 -7.25 -4.12 0.19
CA ASN A 46 -7.95 -4.78 -0.92
C ASN A 46 -8.57 -6.12 -0.48
N GLY A 47 -7.86 -6.91 0.34
CA GLY A 47 -8.41 -8.14 0.90
C GLY A 47 -9.64 -7.88 1.76
N ILE A 48 -9.62 -6.84 2.62
CA ILE A 48 -10.81 -6.45 3.39
C ILE A 48 -11.94 -5.95 2.49
N ALA A 49 -11.63 -5.15 1.47
CA ALA A 49 -12.64 -4.68 0.52
C ALA A 49 -13.34 -5.83 -0.22
N MET A 50 -12.61 -6.87 -0.61
CA MET A 50 -13.22 -8.05 -1.22
C MET A 50 -14.10 -8.84 -0.24
N LEU A 51 -13.79 -8.84 1.06
CA LEU A 51 -14.64 -9.43 2.12
C LEU A 51 -15.89 -8.62 2.45
N THR A 52 -15.94 -7.33 2.09
CA THR A 52 -17.04 -6.44 2.47
C THR A 52 -17.91 -6.06 1.29
N GLY A 53 -17.35 -5.99 0.09
CA GLY A 53 -18.06 -5.60 -1.11
C GLY A 53 -18.85 -6.73 -1.73
N VAL A 54 -19.90 -6.36 -2.47
CA VAL A 54 -20.84 -7.30 -3.10
C VAL A 54 -20.24 -7.96 -4.35
N ASP A 55 -19.40 -7.21 -5.10
CA ASP A 55 -18.75 -7.67 -6.33
C ASP A 55 -17.21 -7.62 -6.22
N PRO A 56 -16.55 -8.74 -5.87
CA PRO A 56 -15.10 -8.81 -5.78
C PRO A 56 -14.37 -8.54 -7.10
N LEU A 57 -14.98 -8.87 -8.25
CA LEU A 57 -14.36 -8.68 -9.56
C LEU A 57 -14.36 -7.19 -9.93
N ALA A 58 -15.47 -6.49 -9.75
CA ALA A 58 -15.54 -5.04 -9.97
C ALA A 58 -14.50 -4.30 -9.12
N ILE A 59 -14.37 -4.68 -7.85
CA ILE A 59 -13.34 -4.15 -6.94
C ILE A 59 -11.94 -4.39 -7.51
N ALA A 60 -11.62 -5.62 -7.92
CA ALA A 60 -10.30 -5.96 -8.47
C ALA A 60 -9.97 -5.14 -9.73
N HIS A 61 -10.94 -4.97 -10.63
CA HIS A 61 -10.77 -4.20 -11.86
C HIS A 61 -10.44 -2.72 -11.61
N ILE A 62 -10.98 -2.14 -10.54
CA ILE A 62 -10.60 -0.79 -10.09
C ILE A 62 -9.21 -0.78 -9.46
N VAL A 63 -8.85 -1.82 -8.70
CA VAL A 63 -7.55 -1.90 -8.01
C VAL A 63 -6.37 -1.93 -8.98
N PHE A 64 -6.45 -2.67 -10.09
CA PHE A 64 -5.31 -2.89 -10.98
C PHE A 64 -4.66 -1.60 -11.54
N PRO A 65 -5.39 -0.67 -12.18
CA PRO A 65 -4.79 0.56 -12.67
C PRO A 65 -4.33 1.48 -11.53
N ILE A 66 -5.06 1.51 -10.40
CA ILE A 66 -4.75 2.40 -9.28
C ILE A 66 -3.49 1.94 -8.54
N VAL A 67 -3.21 0.63 -8.44
CA VAL A 67 -1.97 0.18 -7.81
C VAL A 67 -0.73 0.52 -8.65
N VAL A 68 -0.84 0.49 -9.98
CA VAL A 68 0.22 0.99 -10.88
C VAL A 68 0.43 2.48 -10.64
N TRP A 69 -0.65 3.26 -10.58
CA TRP A 69 -0.61 4.68 -10.23
C TRP A 69 0.02 4.95 -8.85
N ASN A 70 -0.33 4.17 -7.82
CA ASN A 70 0.27 4.26 -6.48
C ASN A 70 1.78 4.18 -6.55
N SER A 71 2.32 3.24 -7.33
CA SER A 71 3.77 3.06 -7.47
C SER A 71 4.45 4.27 -8.12
N GLY A 72 3.80 4.89 -9.11
CA GLY A 72 4.25 6.14 -9.74
C GLY A 72 4.22 7.33 -8.77
N VAL A 73 3.13 7.48 -8.00
CA VAL A 73 3.01 8.51 -6.96
C VAL A 73 4.08 8.31 -5.90
N PHE A 74 4.31 7.09 -5.42
CA PHE A 74 5.36 6.82 -4.44
C PHE A 74 6.75 7.17 -4.98
N LEU A 75 7.09 6.77 -6.21
CA LEU A 75 8.35 7.18 -6.83
C LEU A 75 8.47 8.70 -6.93
N LEU A 76 7.42 9.39 -7.36
CA LEU A 76 7.40 10.84 -7.42
C LEU A 76 7.69 11.45 -6.05
N THR A 77 7.01 10.98 -4.99
CA THR A 77 7.23 11.47 -3.62
C THR A 77 8.66 11.18 -3.15
N MET A 78 9.22 9.99 -3.39
CA MET A 78 10.59 9.65 -2.98
C MET A 78 11.66 10.46 -3.71
N TYR A 79 11.49 10.72 -5.01
CA TYR A 79 12.48 11.45 -5.81
C TYR A 79 12.32 12.97 -5.77
N ARG A 80 11.12 13.48 -5.49
CA ARG A 80 10.77 14.91 -5.59
C ARG A 80 10.20 15.49 -4.29
N TYR A 81 10.38 14.86 -3.12
CA TYR A 81 9.88 15.37 -1.83
C TYR A 81 10.38 16.79 -1.47
N GLU A 82 11.53 17.21 -2.02
CA GLU A 82 12.09 18.55 -1.82
C GLU A 82 11.36 19.63 -2.64
N VAL A 83 10.71 19.22 -3.73
CA VAL A 83 10.04 20.11 -4.68
C VAL A 83 8.51 20.07 -4.51
N LEU A 84 7.97 18.96 -4.00
CA LEU A 84 6.53 18.71 -3.87
C LEU A 84 6.13 18.44 -2.41
N PRO A 85 5.42 19.36 -1.74
CA PRO A 85 5.05 20.71 -2.18
C PRO A 85 6.25 21.68 -2.20
N PRO A 86 6.17 22.79 -2.95
CA PRO A 86 7.23 23.80 -2.96
C PRO A 86 7.21 24.59 -1.65
N LEU A 87 7.77 23.98 -0.60
CA LEU A 87 7.74 24.47 0.80
C LEU A 87 8.28 25.89 0.95
N ARG A 88 9.09 26.38 0.00
CA ARG A 88 9.54 27.79 -0.07
C ARG A 88 8.39 28.81 -0.05
N TYR A 89 7.24 28.47 -0.63
CA TYR A 89 6.05 29.34 -0.61
C TYR A 89 5.18 29.14 0.63
N LEU A 90 5.37 28.01 1.32
CA LEU A 90 4.73 27.72 2.60
C LEU A 90 5.59 28.15 3.79
N ALA A 91 6.81 28.65 3.52
CA ALA A 91 7.74 29.15 4.52
C ALA A 91 7.08 30.16 5.47
N PRO A 92 6.28 31.16 5.04
CA PRO A 92 5.63 32.08 5.98
C PRO A 92 4.70 31.41 7.01
N ILE A 93 4.10 30.26 6.65
CA ILE A 93 3.20 29.46 7.50
C ILE A 93 4.01 28.44 8.33
N CYS A 94 5.17 28.02 7.82
CA CYS A 94 6.08 27.03 8.41
C CYS A 94 7.29 27.65 9.14
N ASN A 95 7.40 28.98 9.16
CA ASN A 95 8.50 29.76 9.73
C ASN A 95 8.39 29.75 11.25
N GLY A 96 8.80 28.63 11.84
CA GLY A 96 8.77 28.40 13.28
C GLY A 96 8.36 26.96 13.61
N SER A 97 9.28 26.01 13.44
CA SER A 97 9.32 24.78 14.25
C SER A 97 8.19 23.73 14.18
N SER A 98 7.28 23.74 13.21
CA SER A 98 6.31 22.64 13.11
C SER A 98 6.69 21.64 12.03
N SER A 99 7.57 20.68 12.37
CA SER A 99 7.80 19.46 11.57
C SER A 99 6.47 18.80 11.13
N ASN A 100 5.42 18.96 11.95
CA ASN A 100 4.07 18.49 11.68
C ASN A 100 3.39 19.24 10.53
N ALA A 101 3.54 20.56 10.41
CA ALA A 101 2.97 21.33 9.31
C ALA A 101 3.52 20.88 7.94
N VAL A 102 4.82 20.59 7.88
CA VAL A 102 5.47 20.05 6.66
C VAL A 102 4.94 18.67 6.31
N ILE A 103 4.77 17.79 7.31
CA ILE A 103 4.19 16.45 7.12
C ILE A 103 2.77 16.57 6.58
N ILE A 104 1.93 17.39 7.20
CA ILE A 104 0.54 17.61 6.78
C ILE A 104 0.49 18.16 5.36
N ALA A 105 1.31 19.16 5.02
CA ALA A 105 1.35 19.74 3.68
C ALA A 105 1.76 18.70 2.62
N ARG A 106 2.77 17.86 2.92
CA ARG A 106 3.18 16.75 2.05
C ARG A 106 2.04 15.76 1.83
N VAL A 107 1.44 15.27 2.91
CA VAL A 107 0.32 14.32 2.82
C VAL A 107 -0.84 14.91 2.02
N ALA A 108 -1.21 16.16 2.27
CA ALA A 108 -2.30 16.83 1.57
C ALA A 108 -2.02 16.94 0.06
N VAL A 109 -0.84 17.42 -0.34
CA VAL A 109 -0.49 17.59 -1.76
C VAL A 109 -0.32 16.26 -2.47
N TRP A 110 0.33 15.28 -1.84
CA TRP A 110 0.49 13.96 -2.44
C TRP A 110 -0.85 13.23 -2.57
N THR A 111 -1.75 13.40 -1.60
CA THR A 111 -3.12 12.90 -1.69
C THR A 111 -3.88 13.59 -2.82
N ALA A 112 -3.75 14.92 -3.00
CA ALA A 112 -4.39 15.63 -4.10
C ALA A 112 -3.89 15.16 -5.49
N ILE A 113 -2.59 14.94 -5.64
CA ILE A 113 -2.01 14.33 -6.85
C ILE A 113 -2.63 12.95 -7.07
N TRP A 114 -2.66 12.12 -6.03
CA TRP A 114 -3.23 10.79 -6.10
C TRP A 114 -4.71 10.80 -6.52
N VAL A 115 -5.54 11.63 -5.86
CA VAL A 115 -6.98 11.79 -6.16
C VAL A 115 -7.18 12.21 -7.61
N THR A 116 -6.36 13.16 -8.10
CA THR A 116 -6.45 13.63 -9.49
C THR A 116 -6.19 12.49 -10.48
N GLY A 117 -5.10 11.75 -10.29
CA GLY A 117 -4.79 10.61 -11.16
C GLY A 117 -5.81 9.48 -11.04
N ALA A 118 -6.28 9.19 -9.83
CA ALA A 118 -7.30 8.18 -9.60
C ALA A 118 -8.63 8.55 -10.28
N TYR A 119 -9.06 9.80 -10.19
CA TYR A 119 -10.25 10.30 -10.89
C TYR A 119 -10.10 10.18 -12.41
N LEU A 120 -8.96 10.59 -12.97
CA LEU A 120 -8.70 10.46 -14.41
C LEU A 120 -8.69 8.99 -14.83
N LEU A 121 -8.05 8.12 -14.05
CA LEU A 121 -8.09 6.69 -14.30
C LEU A 121 -9.53 6.20 -14.26
N MET A 122 -10.32 6.47 -13.22
CA MET A 122 -11.72 6.04 -13.18
C MET A 122 -12.56 6.57 -14.35
N LYS A 123 -12.33 7.82 -14.79
CA LYS A 123 -13.06 8.43 -15.91
C LYS A 123 -12.71 7.83 -17.26
N TYR A 124 -11.44 7.50 -17.49
CA TYR A 124 -10.92 7.04 -18.78
C TYR A 124 -10.63 5.54 -18.83
N HIS A 125 -10.77 4.86 -17.71
CA HIS A 125 -10.73 3.41 -17.60
C HIS A 125 -12.00 2.86 -18.23
N GLY A 126 -11.98 2.72 -19.55
CA GLY A 126 -12.91 1.82 -20.23
C GLY A 126 -12.82 0.43 -19.59
N LYS A 127 -13.83 -0.42 -19.81
CA LYS A 127 -13.96 -1.79 -19.25
C LYS A 127 -12.82 -2.78 -19.64
N SER A 128 -11.65 -2.30 -20.03
CA SER A 128 -10.60 -2.99 -20.78
C SER A 128 -9.25 -3.10 -20.06
N SER A 129 -9.12 -2.76 -18.77
CA SER A 129 -7.83 -3.03 -18.09
C SER A 129 -7.76 -4.49 -17.69
N SER A 130 -7.24 -5.30 -18.60
CA SER A 130 -6.97 -6.68 -18.33
C SER A 130 -5.79 -6.78 -17.35
N ALA A 131 -5.98 -7.56 -16.27
CA ALA A 131 -4.91 -7.81 -15.30
C ALA A 131 -3.59 -8.28 -15.97
N PRO A 132 -3.60 -9.15 -17.00
CA PRO A 132 -2.38 -9.55 -17.71
C PRO A 132 -1.66 -8.40 -18.40
N LEU A 133 -2.39 -7.48 -19.04
CA LEU A 133 -1.79 -6.32 -19.72
C LEU A 133 -1.11 -5.40 -18.71
N LEU A 134 -1.83 -5.03 -17.63
CA LEU A 134 -1.27 -4.17 -16.59
C LEU A 134 -0.09 -4.82 -15.86
N PHE A 135 -0.15 -6.14 -15.62
CA PHE A 135 0.97 -6.89 -15.08
C PHE A 135 2.19 -6.84 -16.01
N GLY A 136 1.99 -7.08 -17.31
CA GLY A 136 3.06 -7.02 -18.31
C GLY A 136 3.72 -5.65 -18.40
N VAL A 137 2.90 -4.58 -18.45
CA VAL A 137 3.40 -3.19 -18.44
C VAL A 137 4.18 -2.91 -17.16
N GLN A 138 3.63 -3.27 -16.00
CA GLN A 138 4.33 -3.09 -14.73
C GLN A 138 5.64 -3.87 -14.68
N LEU A 139 5.68 -5.09 -15.21
CA LEU A 139 6.87 -5.93 -15.22
C LEU A 139 7.99 -5.28 -16.03
N VAL A 140 7.67 -4.76 -17.21
CA VAL A 140 8.62 -4.03 -18.05
C VAL A 140 9.13 -2.78 -17.33
N LEU A 141 8.24 -1.99 -16.73
CA LEU A 141 8.61 -0.79 -15.99
C LEU A 141 9.50 -1.11 -14.78
N ALA A 142 9.14 -2.12 -13.99
CA ALA A 142 9.92 -2.55 -12.83
C ALA A 142 11.29 -3.08 -13.25
N ALA A 143 11.36 -3.91 -14.31
CA ALA A 143 12.61 -4.42 -14.83
C ALA A 143 13.54 -3.32 -15.34
N ALA A 144 13.02 -2.38 -16.14
CA ALA A 144 13.78 -1.24 -16.64
C ALA A 144 14.29 -0.36 -15.50
N TYR A 145 13.44 -0.08 -14.50
CA TYR A 145 13.81 0.73 -13.35
C TYR A 145 14.88 0.05 -12.48
N ILE A 146 14.73 -1.24 -12.17
CA ILE A 146 15.71 -2.02 -11.38
C ILE A 146 17.03 -2.16 -12.15
N TRP A 147 16.98 -2.24 -13.48
CA TRP A 147 18.19 -2.26 -14.28
C TRP A 147 18.98 -0.96 -14.14
N GLN A 148 18.30 0.18 -14.22
CA GLN A 148 18.90 1.50 -14.30
C GLN A 148 19.24 2.14 -12.93
N PHE A 149 18.38 1.95 -11.93
CA PHE A 149 18.42 2.77 -10.70
C PHE A 149 18.72 1.98 -9.43
N TRP A 150 18.97 0.67 -9.50
CA TRP A 150 19.24 -0.15 -8.32
C TRP A 150 20.49 0.30 -7.56
N ARG A 151 20.32 0.63 -6.28
CA ARG A 151 21.39 1.18 -5.45
C ARG A 151 22.05 0.12 -4.57
N LYS A 152 23.06 0.52 -3.81
CA LYS A 152 23.60 -0.33 -2.72
C LYS A 152 22.60 -0.32 -1.56
N PRO A 153 22.43 -1.45 -0.85
CA PRO A 153 21.59 -1.49 0.34
C PRO A 153 22.16 -0.56 1.41
N GLU A 154 21.29 0.22 2.04
CA GLU A 154 21.64 1.04 3.19
C GLU A 154 21.27 0.29 4.47
N PRO A 155 22.19 0.16 5.45
CA PRO A 155 21.87 -0.51 6.70
C PRO A 155 20.74 0.23 7.42
N ALA A 156 19.72 -0.51 7.83
CA ALA A 156 18.68 -0.03 8.72
C ALA A 156 18.83 -0.71 10.08
N ALA A 157 18.83 0.08 11.16
CA ALA A 157 18.68 -0.47 12.49
C ALA A 157 17.30 -1.14 12.57
N SER A 158 17.25 -2.39 13.03
CA SER A 158 15.99 -3.08 13.25
C SER A 158 15.33 -2.55 14.52
N PRO A 159 14.17 -1.87 14.45
CA PRO A 159 13.49 -1.39 15.65
C PRO A 159 12.90 -2.56 16.43
N THR A 160 12.82 -2.42 17.76
CA THR A 160 11.99 -3.33 18.56
C THR A 160 10.51 -3.11 18.23
N PHE A 161 9.67 -4.11 18.55
CA PHE A 161 8.23 -3.99 18.29
C PHE A 161 7.60 -2.81 19.05
N SER A 162 7.97 -2.65 20.33
CA SER A 162 7.50 -1.56 21.18
C SER A 162 7.95 -0.20 20.64
N ASP A 163 9.21 -0.06 20.25
CA ASP A 163 9.73 1.21 19.74
C ASP A 163 9.04 1.63 18.44
N MET A 164 8.67 0.65 17.61
CA MET A 164 8.01 0.93 16.33
C MET A 164 6.57 1.42 16.50
N TRP A 165 5.80 0.84 17.43
CA TRP A 165 4.36 1.04 17.50
C TRP A 165 3.89 1.83 18.73
N LEU A 166 4.57 1.69 19.87
CA LEU A 166 4.12 2.24 21.16
C LEU A 166 4.71 3.64 21.47
N HIS A 167 5.64 4.14 20.65
CA HIS A 167 6.28 5.45 20.88
C HIS A 167 6.15 6.43 19.72
N GLY A 168 5.92 7.70 20.08
CA GLY A 168 5.87 8.87 19.19
C GLY A 168 4.88 8.74 18.03
N THR A 169 5.40 8.40 16.86
CA THR A 169 4.68 8.41 15.57
C THR A 169 4.10 7.06 15.15
N GLY A 170 4.50 5.97 15.83
CA GLY A 170 4.00 4.61 15.56
C GLY A 170 2.49 4.51 15.79
N LEU A 171 2.04 4.98 16.95
CA LEU A 171 0.63 4.98 17.33
C LEU A 171 -0.23 5.79 16.35
N ILE A 172 0.28 6.94 15.87
CA ILE A 172 -0.42 7.78 14.89
C ILE A 172 -0.66 7.01 13.58
N ARG A 173 0.33 6.21 13.12
CA ARG A 173 0.15 5.37 11.92
C ARG A 173 -0.93 4.31 12.11
N VAL A 174 -0.99 3.70 13.29
CA VAL A 174 -2.04 2.73 13.63
C VAL A 174 -3.40 3.41 13.65
N ILE A 175 -3.52 4.58 14.30
CA ILE A 175 -4.76 5.38 14.32
C ILE A 175 -5.20 5.74 12.90
N LEU A 176 -4.29 6.24 12.06
CA LEU A 176 -4.60 6.57 10.67
C LEU A 176 -5.05 5.35 9.88
N PHE A 177 -4.39 4.19 10.06
CA PHE A 177 -4.80 2.95 9.42
C PHE A 177 -6.19 2.52 9.87
N VAL A 178 -6.47 2.55 11.17
CA VAL A 178 -7.78 2.23 11.76
C VAL A 178 -8.86 3.16 11.20
N LEU A 179 -8.60 4.46 11.09
CA LEU A 179 -9.54 5.42 10.51
C LEU A 179 -9.85 5.13 9.04
N VAL A 180 -8.82 4.80 8.24
CA VAL A 180 -9.00 4.39 6.84
C VAL A 180 -9.81 3.10 6.76
N LEU A 181 -9.52 2.12 7.61
CA LEU A 181 -10.22 0.84 7.65
C LEU A 181 -11.68 1.00 8.10
N CYS A 182 -11.96 1.82 9.11
CA CYS A 182 -13.32 2.19 9.50
C CYS A 182 -14.08 2.85 8.36
N SER A 183 -13.43 3.76 7.63
CA SER A 183 -14.02 4.44 6.47
C SER A 183 -14.37 3.42 5.38
N LEU A 184 -13.46 2.48 5.12
CA LEU A 184 -13.67 1.39 4.16
C LEU A 184 -14.83 0.47 4.55
N LEU A 185 -14.97 0.12 5.83
CA LEU A 185 -16.08 -0.69 6.33
C LEU A 185 -17.43 0.05 6.28
N ALA A 186 -17.42 1.39 6.33
CA ALA A 186 -18.63 2.21 6.23
C ALA A 186 -19.15 2.38 4.79
N ILE A 187 -18.27 2.36 3.78
CA ILE A 187 -18.64 2.62 2.38
C ILE A 187 -19.79 1.75 1.86
N PRO A 188 -19.81 0.40 2.07
CA PRO A 188 -20.92 -0.44 1.59
C PRO A 188 -22.29 -0.07 2.16
N ARG A 189 -22.33 0.68 3.28
CA ARG A 189 -23.59 1.17 3.88
C ARG A 189 -24.04 2.51 3.32
N LEU A 190 -23.13 3.24 2.70
CA LEU A 190 -23.35 4.58 2.16
C LEU A 190 -23.60 4.57 0.66
N THR A 191 -23.12 3.54 -0.05
CA THR A 191 -23.29 3.39 -1.49
C THR A 191 -23.23 1.92 -1.90
N ASP A 192 -24.09 1.56 -2.85
CA ASP A 192 -24.08 0.23 -3.49
C ASP A 192 -23.04 0.14 -4.61
N ASN A 193 -22.34 1.22 -4.96
CA ASN A 193 -21.38 1.22 -6.05
C ASN A 193 -20.03 0.62 -5.59
N PRO A 194 -19.61 -0.56 -6.11
CA PRO A 194 -18.37 -1.22 -5.72
C PRO A 194 -17.11 -0.43 -6.08
N ASP A 195 -17.21 0.54 -7.01
CA ASP A 195 -16.09 1.35 -7.46
C ASP A 195 -15.51 2.20 -6.31
N TRP A 196 -16.37 2.76 -5.46
CA TRP A 196 -15.94 3.56 -4.31
C TRP A 196 -15.19 2.73 -3.28
N LEU A 197 -15.64 1.49 -3.07
CA LEU A 197 -14.98 0.57 -2.16
C LEU A 197 -13.62 0.14 -2.73
N GLY A 198 -13.57 -0.19 -4.03
CA GLY A 198 -12.33 -0.46 -4.74
C GLY A 198 -11.35 0.70 -4.62
N LEU A 199 -11.78 1.92 -4.92
CA LEU A 199 -10.98 3.13 -4.82
C LEU A 199 -10.46 3.36 -3.40
N ALA A 200 -11.34 3.35 -2.39
CA ALA A 200 -10.94 3.57 -1.01
C ALA A 200 -9.93 2.52 -0.51
N SER A 201 -10.08 1.26 -0.94
CA SER A 201 -9.15 0.17 -0.60
C SER A 201 -7.75 0.34 -1.16
N THR A 202 -7.58 1.21 -2.16
CA THR A 202 -6.28 1.50 -2.78
C THR A 202 -5.64 2.78 -2.27
N MET A 203 -6.33 3.53 -1.39
CA MET A 203 -5.83 4.81 -0.90
C MET A 203 -4.55 4.62 -0.08
N PRO A 204 -3.40 5.14 -0.52
CA PRO A 204 -2.11 4.86 0.11
C PRO A 204 -1.81 5.76 1.31
N LEU A 205 -2.83 6.23 2.05
CA LEU A 205 -2.68 7.29 3.05
C LEU A 205 -1.67 6.95 4.17
N PRO A 206 -1.67 5.75 4.77
CA PRO A 206 -0.65 5.38 5.75
C PRO A 206 0.77 5.39 5.18
N GLY A 207 0.93 4.96 3.92
CA GLY A 207 2.21 4.97 3.20
C GLY A 207 2.70 6.39 2.91
N MET A 208 1.81 7.28 2.44
CA MET A 208 2.12 8.70 2.23
C MET A 208 2.52 9.38 3.53
N PHE A 209 1.80 9.13 4.63
CA PHE A 209 2.17 9.66 5.95
C PHE A 209 3.54 9.15 6.40
N ALA A 210 3.83 7.85 6.20
CA ALA A 210 5.13 7.28 6.54
C ALA A 210 6.28 7.94 5.74
N LEU A 211 6.09 8.16 4.43
CA LEU A 211 7.08 8.85 3.59
C LEU A 211 7.23 10.33 3.95
N ALA A 212 6.13 11.01 4.27
CA ALA A 212 6.14 12.40 4.72
C ALA A 212 6.91 12.54 6.03
N LEU A 213 6.72 11.60 6.96
CA LEU A 213 7.48 11.56 8.20
C LEU A 213 8.97 11.27 7.96
N LEU A 214 9.30 10.26 7.14
CA LEU A 214 10.70 9.91 6.84
C LEU A 214 11.45 11.06 6.19
N SER A 215 10.79 11.77 5.27
CA SER A 215 11.35 12.93 4.58
C SER A 215 11.55 14.16 5.47
N VAL A 216 11.03 14.17 6.70
CA VAL A 216 11.27 15.21 7.71
C VAL A 216 12.22 14.73 8.81
N THR A 217 12.08 13.49 9.27
CA THR A 217 12.80 12.93 10.43
C THR A 217 14.16 12.34 10.08
N GLN A 218 14.32 11.78 8.88
CA GLN A 218 15.57 11.10 8.50
C GLN A 218 16.38 11.84 7.44
N GLN A 219 15.84 12.90 6.79
CA GLN A 219 16.42 13.85 5.80
C GLN A 219 17.53 13.38 4.84
N LYS A 220 17.82 12.08 4.80
CA LYS A 220 18.81 11.45 3.94
C LYS A 220 18.06 10.93 2.74
N LYS A 221 18.32 11.55 1.60
CA LYS A 221 17.73 11.19 0.32
C LYS A 221 17.92 9.70 0.04
N GLU A 222 19.05 9.13 0.45
CA GLU A 222 19.41 7.71 0.33
C GLU A 222 18.38 6.78 0.98
N VAL A 223 17.80 7.19 2.13
CA VAL A 223 16.78 6.42 2.86
C VAL A 223 15.54 6.23 2.00
N LEU A 224 15.00 7.33 1.47
CA LEU A 224 13.79 7.31 0.62
C LEU A 224 14.06 6.60 -0.70
N LEU A 225 15.26 6.80 -1.25
CA LEU A 225 15.69 6.18 -2.49
C LEU A 225 15.87 4.65 -2.36
N SER A 226 16.26 4.15 -1.18
CA SER A 226 16.35 2.70 -0.91
C SER A 226 14.99 2.01 -0.87
N LEU A 227 13.93 2.71 -0.43
CA LEU A 227 12.53 2.25 -0.56
C LEU A 227 12.11 2.23 -2.04
N GLY A 228 12.58 3.22 -2.80
CA GLY A 228 12.31 3.35 -4.23
C GLY A 228 12.87 2.21 -5.08
N ASP A 229 13.91 1.48 -4.63
CA ASP A 229 14.51 0.37 -5.37
C ASP A 229 13.50 -0.76 -5.66
N THR A 230 12.49 -0.93 -4.81
CA THR A 230 11.57 -2.07 -4.85
C THR A 230 10.10 -1.69 -4.91
N VAL A 231 9.75 -0.40 -4.82
CA VAL A 231 8.34 0.04 -4.81
C VAL A 231 7.56 -0.40 -6.06
N LEU A 232 8.22 -0.53 -7.21
CA LEU A 232 7.62 -1.04 -8.44
C LEU A 232 7.38 -2.56 -8.45
N LEU A 233 7.97 -3.31 -7.52
CA LEU A 233 7.69 -4.74 -7.36
C LEU A 233 6.37 -5.00 -6.64
N GLY A 234 5.89 -4.01 -5.87
CA GLY A 234 4.64 -4.08 -5.15
C GLY A 234 3.42 -4.39 -6.03
N PRO A 235 3.17 -3.62 -7.12
CA PRO A 235 2.05 -3.92 -8.01
C PRO A 235 2.16 -5.29 -8.71
N LEU A 236 3.37 -5.84 -8.90
CA LEU A 236 3.56 -7.22 -9.41
C LEU A 236 3.05 -8.30 -8.45
N LEU A 237 2.98 -7.99 -7.16
CA LEU A 237 2.32 -8.84 -6.17
C LEU A 237 0.81 -8.57 -6.12
N VAL A 238 0.42 -7.29 -6.12
CA VAL A 238 -0.96 -6.86 -5.90
C VAL A 238 -1.90 -7.25 -7.03
N ILE A 239 -1.47 -7.13 -8.29
CA ILE A 239 -2.30 -7.48 -9.45
C ILE A 239 -2.69 -8.97 -9.42
N PRO A 240 -1.75 -9.94 -9.38
CA PRO A 240 -2.13 -11.35 -9.33
C PRO A 240 -2.85 -11.70 -8.03
N PHE A 241 -2.45 -11.12 -6.88
CA PHE A 241 -3.17 -11.31 -5.62
C PHE A 241 -4.66 -10.98 -5.76
N ASN A 242 -4.99 -9.78 -6.26
CA ASN A 242 -6.36 -9.32 -6.38
C ASN A 242 -7.12 -10.08 -7.46
N TYR A 243 -6.47 -10.43 -8.56
CA TYR A 243 -7.08 -11.25 -9.60
C TYR A 243 -7.51 -12.61 -9.03
N PHE A 244 -6.59 -13.37 -8.43
CA PHE A 244 -6.89 -14.70 -7.90
C PHE A 244 -7.84 -14.65 -6.70
N LEU A 245 -7.66 -13.68 -5.79
CA LEU A 245 -8.54 -13.54 -4.63
C LEU A 245 -9.98 -13.21 -5.05
N ALA A 246 -10.18 -12.31 -6.01
CA ALA A 246 -11.52 -11.97 -6.48
C ALA A 246 -12.24 -13.18 -7.10
N HIS A 247 -11.54 -14.00 -7.89
CA HIS A 247 -12.10 -15.23 -8.45
C HIS A 247 -12.41 -16.26 -7.36
N ALA A 248 -11.54 -16.39 -6.36
CA ALA A 248 -11.78 -17.27 -5.21
C ALA A 248 -13.01 -16.81 -4.40
N MET A 249 -13.13 -15.52 -4.10
CA MET A 249 -14.28 -14.96 -3.39
C MET A 249 -15.58 -15.15 -4.17
N LEU A 250 -15.56 -14.91 -5.48
CA LEU A 250 -16.72 -15.15 -6.34
C LEU A 250 -17.15 -16.61 -6.30
N ALA A 251 -16.20 -17.54 -6.41
CA ALA A 251 -16.47 -18.98 -6.34
C ALA A 251 -17.03 -19.39 -4.97
N LEU A 252 -16.46 -18.91 -3.87
CA LEU A 252 -16.93 -19.22 -2.51
C LEU A 252 -18.35 -18.72 -2.27
N ARG A 253 -18.69 -17.52 -2.76
CA ARG A 253 -20.04 -16.94 -2.66
C ARG A 253 -21.05 -17.69 -3.50
N ALA A 254 -20.68 -18.11 -4.71
CA ALA A 254 -21.52 -18.96 -5.54
C ALA A 254 -21.88 -20.29 -4.84
N HIS A 255 -21.00 -20.80 -3.98
CA HIS A 255 -21.23 -22.01 -3.18
C HIS A 255 -21.73 -21.74 -1.76
N SER A 256 -22.05 -20.49 -1.40
CA SER A 256 -22.51 -20.10 -0.06
C SER A 256 -21.59 -20.60 1.08
N ALA A 257 -20.26 -20.61 0.85
CA ALA A 257 -19.26 -21.16 1.77
C ALA A 257 -19.24 -20.50 3.17
N GLY A 258 -19.80 -19.29 3.27
CA GLY A 258 -19.90 -18.56 4.52
C GLY A 258 -18.63 -17.77 4.88
N LEU A 259 -18.81 -16.82 5.78
CA LEU A 259 -17.83 -15.77 6.05
C LEU A 259 -16.53 -16.27 6.69
N ALA A 260 -16.59 -17.34 7.50
CA ALA A 260 -15.39 -17.94 8.09
C ALA A 260 -14.43 -18.47 7.02
N ILE A 261 -14.95 -19.10 5.96
CA ILE A 261 -14.16 -19.61 4.83
C ILE A 261 -13.65 -18.46 3.98
N GLU A 262 -14.45 -17.42 3.75
CA GLU A 262 -14.00 -16.21 3.06
C GLU A 262 -12.82 -15.55 3.81
N MET A 263 -12.94 -15.39 5.13
CA MET A 263 -11.88 -14.83 5.98
C MET A 263 -10.62 -15.69 5.98
N ALA A 264 -10.75 -17.01 6.14
CA ALA A 264 -9.63 -17.94 6.07
C ALA A 264 -8.91 -17.85 4.72
N THR A 265 -9.66 -17.69 3.63
CA THR A 265 -9.11 -17.51 2.29
C THR A 265 -8.32 -16.21 2.19
N VAL A 266 -8.85 -15.08 2.67
CA VAL A 266 -8.09 -13.81 2.68
C VAL A 266 -6.82 -13.91 3.51
N ILE A 267 -6.88 -14.55 4.69
CA ILE A 267 -5.70 -14.78 5.53
C ILE A 267 -4.66 -15.63 4.79
N ALA A 268 -5.08 -16.69 4.09
CA ALA A 268 -4.19 -17.54 3.30
C ALA A 268 -3.52 -16.75 2.17
N PHE A 269 -4.28 -15.93 1.46
CA PHE A 269 -3.76 -15.05 0.41
C PHE A 269 -2.77 -14.02 0.96
N TRP A 270 -3.06 -13.36 2.08
CA TRP A 270 -2.10 -12.46 2.73
C TRP A 270 -0.86 -13.17 3.20
N SER A 271 -0.99 -14.39 3.71
CA SER A 271 0.14 -15.20 4.15
C SER A 271 1.04 -15.57 2.97
N ALA A 272 0.47 -15.94 1.82
CA ALA A 272 1.21 -16.19 0.60
C ALA A 272 1.92 -14.93 0.09
N ALA A 273 1.22 -13.78 0.09
CA ALA A 273 1.81 -12.49 -0.27
C ALA A 273 2.96 -12.11 0.67
N ALA A 274 2.79 -12.27 1.98
CA ALA A 274 3.81 -12.04 2.98
C ALA A 274 5.01 -12.98 2.78
N ALA A 275 4.80 -14.26 2.49
CA ALA A 275 5.88 -15.20 2.19
C ALA A 275 6.69 -14.77 0.96
N LEU A 276 6.03 -14.30 -0.11
CA LEU A 276 6.73 -13.75 -1.29
C LEU A 276 7.61 -12.55 -0.91
N VAL A 277 7.10 -11.66 -0.06
CA VAL A 277 7.80 -10.44 0.35
C VAL A 277 8.92 -10.72 1.36
N PHE A 278 8.73 -11.59 2.35
CA PHE A 278 9.69 -11.81 3.43
C PHE A 278 10.68 -12.96 3.15
N VAL A 279 10.40 -13.81 2.17
CA VAL A 279 11.28 -14.93 1.78
C VAL A 279 11.89 -14.72 0.41
N VAL A 280 11.05 -14.49 -0.62
CA VAL A 280 11.53 -14.46 -2.02
C VAL A 280 12.24 -13.15 -2.34
N LEU A 281 11.69 -12.00 -1.91
CA LEU A 281 12.32 -10.71 -2.19
C LEU A 281 13.75 -10.60 -1.59
N PRO A 282 14.04 -11.01 -0.33
CA PRO A 282 15.42 -11.02 0.18
C PRO A 282 16.37 -11.91 -0.60
N VAL A 283 15.90 -13.01 -1.21
CA VAL A 283 16.72 -13.86 -2.09
C VAL A 283 17.03 -13.12 -3.39
N PHE A 284 16.04 -12.51 -4.01
CA PHE A 284 16.21 -11.69 -5.22
C PHE A 284 17.16 -10.51 -4.99
N VAL A 285 16.99 -9.79 -3.88
CA VAL A 285 17.83 -8.66 -3.48
C VAL A 285 19.30 -9.09 -3.34
N ARG A 286 19.56 -10.19 -2.61
CA ARG A 286 20.91 -10.74 -2.44
C ARG A 286 21.53 -11.15 -3.77
N TRP A 287 20.75 -11.77 -4.67
CA TRP A 287 21.22 -12.14 -6.00
C TRP A 287 21.61 -10.90 -6.84
N ARG A 288 20.76 -9.85 -6.85
CA ARG A 288 21.02 -8.63 -7.62
C ARG A 288 22.25 -7.88 -7.08
N ASP A 289 22.36 -7.76 -5.76
CA ASP A 289 23.51 -7.11 -5.12
C ASP A 289 24.83 -7.85 -5.42
N ARG A 290 24.81 -9.19 -5.45
CA ARG A 290 25.99 -9.99 -5.84
C ARG A 290 26.42 -9.71 -7.28
N ARG A 291 25.48 -9.66 -8.22
CA ARG A 291 25.78 -9.34 -9.64
C ARG A 291 26.39 -7.96 -9.80
N LEU A 292 25.91 -6.95 -9.06
CA LEU A 292 26.48 -5.61 -9.11
C LEU A 292 27.89 -5.52 -8.53
N ARG A 293 28.22 -6.36 -7.54
CA ARG A 293 29.60 -6.46 -7.01
C ARG A 293 30.53 -7.16 -8.00
N ALA A 294 30.06 -8.20 -8.68
CA ALA A 294 30.84 -8.93 -9.67
C ALA A 294 31.07 -8.16 -10.98
N ALA A 295 30.21 -7.18 -11.29
CA ALA A 295 30.32 -6.34 -12.50
C ALA A 295 31.26 -5.13 -12.35
N LYS A 296 31.89 -4.94 -11.18
CA LYS A 296 32.92 -3.91 -11.00
C LYS A 296 34.31 -4.52 -11.23
N PRO A 297 35.07 -4.06 -12.24
CA PRO A 297 36.48 -4.41 -12.39
C PRO A 297 37.33 -3.86 -11.24
#